data_AF-A0A0T6A9V0-F1
#
_entry.id   AF-A0A0T6A9V0-F1
#
_cell.length_a   1.000
_cell.length_b   1.000
_cell.length_c   1.000
_cell.angle_alpha   90.00
_cell.angle_beta   90.00
_cell.angle_gamma   90.00
#
_symmetry.space_group_name_H-M   'P 1'
#
loop_
_entity.id
_entity.type
_entity.pdbx_description
1 polymer ?
#
loop_
_entity_poly.entity_id
_entity_poly.type
_entity_poly.pdbx_seq_one_letter_code
_entity_poly.pdbx_strand_id
1 'polypeptide(L)' 'MVLYMEQWLRLLGGVVVSASVLLAVYHHPAWLWLTGLMGVNLIQSAFTNF' A
#
# COMPACT_ATOMS: atom_id res chain seq x y z
N MET A 1 -19.66 -1.47 -11.84
CA MET A 1 -18.32 -1.89 -12.33
C MET A 1 -17.19 -1.15 -11.60
N VAL A 2 -17.30 0.16 -11.35
CA VAL A 2 -16.30 0.99 -10.63
C VAL A 2 -16.09 0.58 -9.16
N LEU A 3 -17.17 0.33 -8.39
CA LEU A 3 -17.10 -0.05 -6.96
C LEU A 3 -16.27 -1.32 -6.66
N TYR A 4 -16.21 -2.28 -7.59
CA TYR A 4 -15.38 -3.47 -7.42
C TYR A 4 -13.88 -3.13 -7.52
N MET A 5 -13.48 -2.26 -8.46
CA MET A 5 -12.08 -1.87 -8.63
C MET A 5 -11.52 -1.13 -7.41
N GLU A 6 -12.29 -0.22 -6.82
CA GLU A 6 -11.86 0.57 -5.65
C GLU A 6 -11.63 -0.31 -4.41
N GLN A 7 -12.51 -1.31 -4.20
CA GLN A 7 -12.40 -2.27 -3.11
C GLN A 7 -11.18 -3.18 -3.28
N TRP A 8 -10.96 -3.69 -4.50
CA TRP A 8 -9.76 -4.46 -4.83
C TRP A 8 -8.47 -3.64 -4.70
N LEU A 9 -8.49 -2.35 -5.06
CA LEU A 9 -7.35 -1.45 -4.92
C LEU A 9 -6.97 -1.23 -3.45
N ARG A 10 -7.96 -1.04 -2.56
CA ARG A 10 -7.73 -0.94 -1.11
C ARG A 10 -7.20 -2.24 -0.51
N LEU A 11 -7.73 -3.39 -0.95
CA LEU A 11 -7.24 -4.71 -0.54
C LEU A 11 -5.79 -4.93 -0.98
N LEU A 12 -5.47 -4.65 -2.24
CA LEU A 12 -4.11 -4.74 -2.77
C LEU A 12 -3.15 -3.81 -2.03
N GLY A 13 -3.57 -2.57 -1.73
CA GLY A 13 -2.79 -1.64 -0.92
C GLY A 13 -2.46 -2.21 0.47
N GLY A 14 -3.44 -2.78 1.16
CA GLY A 14 -3.24 -3.42 2.47
C GLY A 14 -2.32 -4.65 2.42
N VAL A 15 -2.46 -5.48 1.38
CA VAL A 15 -1.61 -6.67 1.19
C VAL A 15 -0.16 -6.27 0.92
N VAL A 16 0.08 -5.29 0.04
CA VAL A 16 1.44 -4.82 -0.29
C VAL A 16 2.14 -4.21 0.93
N VAL A 17 1.41 -3.43 1.73
CA VAL A 17 1.91 -2.85 2.99
C VAL A 17 2.25 -3.97 3.98
N SER A 18 1.35 -4.92 4.20
CA SER A 18 1.57 -6.03 5.14
C SER A 18 2.73 -6.93 4.73
N ALA A 19 2.83 -7.25 3.43
CA ALA A 19 3.93 -8.05 2.88
C ALA A 19 5.28 -7.32 3.00
N SER A 20 5.31 -6.01 2.74
CA SER A 20 6.53 -5.20 2.86
C SER A 20 7.00 -5.06 4.31
N VAL A 21 6.06 -4.93 5.27
CA VAL A 21 6.39 -4.91 6.70
C VAL A 21 6.96 -6.25 7.16
N LEU A 22 6.35 -7.37 6.75
CA LEU A 22 6.90 -8.70 7.04
C LEU A 22 8.32 -8.86 6.47
N LEU A 23 8.54 -8.45 5.23
CA LEU A 23 9.89 -8.48 4.63
C LEU A 23 10.89 -7.56 5.33
N ALA A 24 10.44 -6.40 5.84
CA ALA A 24 11.28 -5.50 6.61
C ALA A 24 11.76 -6.13 7.92
N VAL A 25 10.90 -6.93 8.57
CA VAL A 25 11.23 -7.65 9.81
C VAL A 25 12.15 -8.84 9.54
N TYR A 26 11.90 -9.62 8.48
CA TYR A 26 12.63 -10.87 8.23
C TYR A 26 13.92 -10.70 7.42
N HIS A 27 14.03 -9.67 6.57
CA HIS A 27 15.17 -9.50 5.66
C HIS A 27 16.01 -8.28 6.01
N HIS A 28 15.43 -7.07 5.87
CA HIS A 28 16.15 -5.82 6.10
C HIS A 28 15.17 -4.64 6.20
N PRO A 29 15.34 -3.70 7.14
CA PRO A 29 14.44 -2.56 7.31
C PRO A 29 14.33 -1.63 6.10
N ALA A 30 15.23 -1.74 5.11
CA ALA A 30 15.12 -0.99 3.84
C ALA A 30 13.80 -1.26 3.09
N TRP A 31 13.13 -2.39 3.32
CA TRP A 31 11.81 -2.69 2.77
C TRP A 31 10.69 -1.74 3.27
N LEU A 32 10.92 -1.02 4.37
CA LEU A 32 10.01 0.04 4.81
C LEU A 32 9.93 1.20 3.84
N TRP A 33 10.94 1.43 2.99
CA TRP A 33 10.85 2.43 1.92
C TRP A 33 9.73 2.11 0.94
N LEU A 34 9.56 0.84 0.58
CA LEU A 34 8.48 0.40 -0.32
C LEU A 34 7.11 0.60 0.35
N THR A 35 7.03 0.31 1.65
CA THR A 35 5.83 0.56 2.48
C THR A 35 5.52 2.06 2.55
N GLY A 36 6.54 2.90 2.77
CA GLY A 36 6.40 4.35 2.89
C GLY A 36 5.97 5.00 1.58
N LEU A 37 6.58 4.60 0.45
CA LEU A 37 6.20 5.08 -0.89
C LEU A 37 4.75 4.69 -1.23
N MET A 38 4.35 3.45 -0.93
CA MET A 38 2.96 3.01 -1.11
C MET A 38 2.01 3.78 -0.19
N GLY A 39 2.41 4.04 1.07
CA GLY A 39 1.64 4.85 2.01
C GLY A 39 1.43 6.27 1.51
N VAL A 40 2.48 6.92 0.99
CA VAL A 40 2.37 8.26 0.36
C VAL A 40 1.44 8.23 -0.85
N ASN A 41 1.48 7.17 -1.67
CA ASN A 41 0.59 7.01 -2.81
C ASN A 41 -0.88 6.87 -2.40
N LEU A 42 -1.16 6.09 -1.34
CA LEU A 42 -2.51 5.94 -0.78
C LEU A 42 -3.01 7.23 -0.12
N ILE A 43 -2.13 7.96 0.58
CA ILE A 43 -2.46 9.27 1.15
C ILE A 43 -2.79 10.25 0.04
N GLN A 44 -1.99 10.30 -1.03
CA GLN A 44 -2.28 11.13 -2.20
C GLN A 44 -3.64 10.76 -2.80
N SER A 45 -3.90 9.47 -3.03
CA SER A 45 -5.20 8.98 -3.52
C SER A 45 -6.37 9.42 -2.63
N ALA A 46 -6.22 9.43 -1.31
CA ALA A 46 -7.25 9.89 -0.36
C ALA A 46 -7.58 11.39 -0.50
N PHE A 47 -6.59 12.23 -0.86
CA PHE A 47 -6.80 13.67 -1.05
C PHE A 47 -7.22 14.05 -2.48
N THR A 48 -6.81 13.27 -3.49
CA THR A 48 -7.08 13.62 -4.90
C THR A 48 -8.35 13.01 -5.49
N ASN A 49 -9.17 12.26 -4.73
CA ASN A 49 -10.51 11.73 -5.10
C ASN A 49 -10.81 11.72 -6.62
N PHE A 50 -10.10 10.84 -7.34
CA PHE A 50 -10.39 10.45 -8.72
C PHE A 50 -10.59 8.93 -8.74
#